data_AF-A0A966WUB6-F1
#
_entry.id   AF-A0A966WUB6-F1
#
_cell.length_a   1.000
_cell.length_b   1.000
_cell.length_c   1.000
_cell.angle_alpha   90.00
_cell.angle_beta   90.00
_cell.angle_gamma   90.00
#
_symmetry.space_group_name_H-M   'P 1'
#
loop_
_entity.id
_entity.type
_entity.pdbx_description
1 polymer ?
#
loop_
_entity_poly.entity_id
_entity_poly.type
_entity_poly.pdbx_seq_one_letter_code
_entity_poly.pdbx_strand_id
1 'polypeptide(L)' 'MCLAVPGELISIDEHPDPLWRMGEVSFGGVLRQVSLACVPEARVGDQLLVHVGLALTVLEEEP' A
#
# COMPACT_ATOMS: atom_id res chain seq x y z
N MET A 1 16.47 5.72 -11.57
CA MET A 1 15.59 4.59 -11.93
C MET A 1 15.20 3.92 -10.62
N CYS A 2 13.98 4.12 -10.13
CA CYS A 2 13.51 3.51 -8.88
C CYS A 2 12.60 2.35 -9.25
N LEU A 3 12.91 1.15 -8.77
CA LEU A 3 12.04 -0.02 -8.90
C LEU A 3 10.96 0.05 -7.82
N ALA A 4 9.74 -0.39 -8.14
CA ALA A 4 8.69 -0.53 -7.14
C ALA A 4 9.05 -1.67 -6.17
N VAL A 5 8.66 -1.52 -4.91
CA VAL A 5 9.04 -2.45 -3.83
C VAL A 5 7.78 -3.04 -3.22
N PRO A 6 7.71 -4.38 -2.99
CA PRO A 6 6.62 -5.00 -2.28
C PRO A 6 6.67 -4.65 -0.79
N GLY A 7 5.52 -4.38 -0.19
CA GLY A 7 5.39 -4.16 1.25
C GLY A 7 4.01 -4.58 1.77
N GLU A 8 3.95 -4.92 3.04
CA GLU A 8 2.71 -5.37 3.70
C GLU A 8 1.93 -4.18 4.25
N LEU A 9 0.64 -4.08 3.93
CA LEU A 9 -0.24 -3.07 4.50
C LEU A 9 -0.61 -3.46 5.95
N ILE A 10 -0.13 -2.69 6.93
CA ILE A 10 -0.33 -3.02 8.36
C ILE A 10 -1.43 -2.20 9.04
N SER A 11 -1.77 -1.03 8.49
CA SER A 11 -2.86 -0.19 8.99
C SER A 11 -3.39 0.74 7.90
N ILE A 12 -4.64 1.17 8.04
CA ILE A 12 -5.32 2.06 7.10
C ILE A 12 -5.88 3.26 7.86
N ASP A 13 -5.60 4.46 7.35
CA ASP A 13 -6.27 5.69 7.73
C ASP A 13 -7.42 5.94 6.75
N GLU A 14 -8.63 5.66 7.22
CA GLU A 14 -9.85 5.76 6.43
C GLU A 14 -10.23 7.23 6.20
N HIS A 15 -10.50 7.59 4.95
CA HIS A 15 -10.97 8.91 4.57
C HIS A 15 -12.25 8.80 3.73
N PRO A 16 -13.26 9.68 3.89
CA PRO A 16 -14.50 9.64 3.11
C PRO A 16 -14.28 9.74 1.59
N ASP A 17 -13.20 10.40 1.19
CA ASP A 17 -12.74 10.47 -0.20
C ASP A 17 -11.60 9.46 -0.41
N PRO A 18 -11.78 8.45 -1.29
CA PRO A 18 -10.78 7.42 -1.59
C PRO A 18 -9.43 7.96 -2.06
N LEU A 19 -9.39 9.16 -2.66
CA LEU A 19 -8.13 9.78 -3.13
C LEU A 19 -7.19 10.15 -1.97
N TRP A 20 -7.75 10.34 -0.78
CA TRP A 20 -7.01 10.70 0.43
C TRP A 20 -6.83 9.53 1.39
N ARG A 21 -7.18 8.32 0.95
CA ARG A 21 -6.96 7.10 1.74
C ARG A 21 -5.47 6.84 1.85
N MET A 22 -4.98 6.73 3.08
CA MET A 22 -3.57 6.48 3.38
C MET A 22 -3.44 5.16 4.13
N GLY A 23 -2.31 4.49 3.96
CA GLY A 23 -1.97 3.27 4.67
C GLY A 23 -0.57 3.33 5.25
N GLU A 24 -0.35 2.62 6.35
CA GLU A 24 0.99 2.34 6.86
C GLU A 24 1.46 1.00 6.29
N VAL A 25 2.58 1.02 5.56
CA VAL A 25 3.12 -0.15 4.86
C VAL A 25 4.48 -0.51 5.45
N SER A 26 4.68 -1.79 5.76
CA SER A 26 5.93 -2.36 6.27
C SER A 26 6.77 -2.93 5.13
N PHE A 27 7.98 -2.40 4.97
CA PHE A 27 8.99 -2.88 4.04
C PHE A 27 10.10 -3.55 4.86
N GLY A 28 9.95 -4.83 5.19
CA GLY A 28 10.94 -5.57 5.98
C GLY A 28 11.21 -4.95 7.36
N GLY A 29 10.17 -4.38 8.00
CA GLY A 29 10.25 -3.73 9.31
C GLY A 29 10.40 -2.20 9.29
N VAL A 30 10.59 -1.59 8.11
CA VAL A 30 10.53 -0.13 7.98
C VAL A 30 9.12 0.31 7.62
N LEU A 31 8.50 1.11 8.48
CA LEU A 31 7.15 1.63 8.28
C LEU A 31 7.18 2.92 7.46
N ARG A 32 6.32 3.00 6.44
CA ARG A 32 6.13 4.20 5.62
C ARG A 32 4.65 4.44 5.37
N GLN A 33 4.28 5.71 5.36
CA GLN A 33 2.96 6.14 4.93
C GLN A 33 2.89 6.11 3.40
N VAL A 34 1.84 5.47 2.87
CA VAL A 34 1.63 5.22 1.44
C VAL A 34 0.22 5.63 1.08
N SER A 35 0.04 6.29 -0.06
CA SER A 35 -1.28 6.59 -0.60
C SER A 35 -1.90 5.34 -1.22
N LEU A 36 -3.15 5.07 -0.87
CA LEU A 36 -3.96 3.94 -1.36
C LEU A 36 -4.94 4.37 -2.46
N ALA A 37 -4.77 5.57 -3.03
CA ALA A 37 -5.71 6.15 -3.98
C ALA A 37 -5.97 5.27 -5.22
N CYS A 38 -4.97 4.49 -5.65
CA CYS A 38 -5.07 3.58 -6.80
C CYS A 38 -5.54 2.17 -6.43
N VAL A 39 -5.63 1.86 -5.14
CA VAL A 39 -6.06 0.55 -4.62
C VAL A 39 -7.06 0.76 -3.46
N PRO A 40 -8.21 1.43 -3.70
CA PRO A 40 -9.21 1.69 -2.67
C PRO A 40 -9.81 0.42 -2.04
N GLU A 41 -9.63 -0.74 -2.67
CA GLU A 41 -10.04 -2.06 -2.19
C GLU A 41 -9.03 -2.72 -1.23
N ALA A 42 -7.81 -2.18 -1.10
CA ALA A 42 -6.76 -2.74 -0.27
C ALA A 42 -7.19 -2.88 1.19
N ARG A 43 -6.74 -3.96 1.82
CA ARG A 43 -7.05 -4.38 3.19
C ARG A 43 -5.76 -4.61 3.97
N VAL A 44 -5.84 -4.45 5.29
CA VAL A 44 -4.73 -4.80 6.18
C VAL A 44 -4.39 -6.29 5.99
N GLY A 45 -3.11 -6.58 5.79
CA GLY A 45 -2.56 -7.89 5.43
C GLY A 45 -2.22 -8.04 3.94
N ASP A 46 -2.74 -7.16 3.07
CA ASP A 46 -2.44 -7.21 1.64
C ASP A 46 -0.97 -6.86 1.36
N GLN A 47 -0.38 -7.57 0.40
CA GLN A 47 0.91 -7.20 -0.17
C GLN A 47 0.68 -6.15 -1.26
N LEU A 48 1.36 -5.01 -1.16
CA LEU A 48 1.23 -3.90 -2.10
C LEU A 48 2.52 -3.68 -2.87
N LEU A 49 2.41 -3.43 -4.17
CA LEU A 49 3.53 -2.93 -4.97
C LEU A 49 3.56 -1.39 -4.89
N VAL A 50 4.59 -0.82 -4.27
CA VAL A 50 4.66 0.62 -3.98
C VAL A 50 5.75 1.31 -4.80
N HIS A 51 5.42 2.47 -5.39
CA HIS A 51 6.36 3.33 -6.10
C HIS A 51 6.24 4.77 -5.61
N VAL A 52 7.33 5.31 -5.02
CA VAL A 52 7.43 6.72 -4.58
C VAL A 52 6.27 7.13 -3.65
N GLY A 53 5.85 6.23 -2.76
CA GLY A 53 4.80 6.50 -1.76
C GLY A 53 3.36 6.32 -2.26
N LEU A 54 3.16 5.76 -3.45
CA LEU A 54 1.86 5.37 -3.98
C LEU A 54 1.79 3.85 -4.17
N ALA A 55 0.75 3.21 -3.65
CA ALA A 55 0.46 1.82 -3.95
C ALA A 55 -0.14 1.71 -5.35
N LEU A 56 0.48 0.90 -6.21
CA LEU A 56 0.09 0.74 -7.62
C LEU A 56 -0.88 -0.42 -7.83
N THR A 57 -0.68 -1.52 -7.09
CA THR A 57 -1.54 -2.71 -7.15
C THR A 57 -1.44 -3.49 -5.85
N VAL A 58 -2.49 -4.23 -5.53
CA VAL A 58 -2.43 -5.36 -4.60
C VAL A 58 -1.81 -6.53 -5.35
N LEU A 59 -0.87 -7.22 -4.71
CA LEU A 59 -0.27 -8.45 -5.23
C LEU A 59 -1.13 -9.64 -4.77
N GLU A 60 -1.52 -10.49 -5.72
CA GLU A 60 -2.12 -11.78 -5.41
C GLU A 60 -1.00 -12.78 -5.14
N GLU A 61 -1.08 -13.53 -4.05
CA GLU A 61 -0.19 -14.67 -3.84
C GLU A 61 -0.52 -15.75 -4.88
N GLU A 62 0.44 -16.05 -5.75
CA GLU A 62 0.31 -17.16 -6.70
C GLU A 62 0.26 -18.50 -5.92
N PRO A 63 -0.70 -19.41 -6.23
CA PRO A 63 -0.92 -20.65 -5.48
C PRO A 63 0.14 -21.74 -5.69
#